data_AF-A0A2D6TXC2-F1
#
_entry.id   AF-A0A2D6TXC2-F1
#
_cell.length_a   1.000
_cell.length_b   1.000
_cell.length_c   1.000
_cell.angle_alpha   90.00
_cell.angle_beta   90.00
_cell.angle_gamma   90.00
#
_symmetry.space_group_name_H-M   'P 1'
#
loop_
_entity.id
_entity.type
_entity.pdbx_description
1 polymer ?
#
loop_
_entity_poly.entity_id
_entity_poly.type
_entity_poly.pdbx_seq_one_letter_code
_entity_poly.pdbx_strand_id
1 'polypeptide(L)'
;MVVFMREIAIGRWVAILAVVFVYPLSVQADTAGMAGSRIFESRYLSAQVGPENAQIDLLQSIVDLRVPEKTTTVGGALDYLLRPYGFQLDDSHDLNEPSEVNEQYLLFVLTLPEPHRNLGTMTLMDALNTLGGKSFRPLINPVKRSVRYQLREGFGQFATAEDMEVAKQEWLDQKKITTLPSKKPGAISVAQQEHQTYGPVQRGDSLSHIASQLDLSGMTIDQVLVYLFRANPHAFANNNMNHLLAGTVLKIPPVNPETLPTAFEASQFVDEHYRLWVQREVTP
;
A
#
# COMPACT_ATOMS: atom_id res chain seq x y z
N MET A 1 43.48 -28.04 -81.57
CA MET A 1 43.46 -29.48 -81.23
C MET A 1 44.80 -29.83 -80.60
N VAL A 2 44.73 -30.19 -79.31
CA VAL A 2 45.73 -30.78 -78.39
C VAL A 2 47.17 -31.00 -78.89
N VAL A 3 48.15 -30.53 -78.11
CA VAL A 3 49.47 -31.17 -77.98
C VAL A 3 49.91 -31.19 -76.50
N PHE A 4 50.34 -32.40 -76.11
CA PHE A 4 51.15 -32.89 -74.98
C PHE A 4 52.07 -31.85 -74.29
N MET A 5 52.27 -31.79 -72.97
CA MET A 5 52.62 -32.77 -71.90
C MET A 5 54.04 -32.45 -71.37
N ARG A 6 54.15 -32.47 -70.03
CA ARG A 6 55.34 -32.69 -69.15
C ARG A 6 55.96 -31.50 -68.42
N GLU A 7 55.87 -31.62 -67.08
CA GLU A 7 56.88 -31.46 -66.01
C GLU A 7 57.84 -30.27 -66.09
N ILE A 8 58.07 -29.49 -65.04
CA ILE A 8 58.88 -29.87 -63.86
C ILE A 8 58.54 -28.93 -62.69
N ALA A 9 58.55 -29.52 -61.49
CA ALA A 9 58.26 -28.92 -60.20
C ALA A 9 59.21 -27.77 -59.76
N ILE A 10 58.75 -27.03 -58.73
CA ILE A 10 59.44 -26.61 -57.50
C ILE A 10 59.09 -25.15 -57.18
N GLY A 11 58.41 -24.93 -56.05
CA GLY A 11 58.31 -23.59 -55.47
C GLY A 11 57.04 -23.33 -54.67
N ARG A 12 56.92 -23.98 -53.50
CA ARG A 12 55.95 -23.65 -52.44
C ARG A 12 55.99 -22.16 -52.11
N TRP A 13 54.87 -21.46 -52.25
CA TRP A 13 54.36 -20.49 -51.25
C TRP A 13 52.83 -20.44 -51.38
N VAL A 14 52.16 -21.20 -50.52
CA VAL A 14 50.71 -21.16 -50.36
C VAL A 14 50.38 -19.92 -49.53
N ALA A 15 49.88 -18.86 -50.16
CA ALA A 15 49.21 -17.77 -49.46
C ALA A 15 47.70 -18.09 -49.44
N ILE A 16 47.23 -18.78 -48.40
CA ILE A 16 45.79 -18.89 -48.13
C ILE A 16 45.37 -17.56 -47.52
N LEU A 17 44.70 -16.74 -48.33
CA LEU A 17 44.01 -15.54 -47.87
C LEU A 17 42.71 -16.01 -47.17
N ALA A 18 42.82 -16.31 -45.88
CA ALA A 18 41.66 -16.64 -45.05
C ALA A 18 40.90 -15.35 -44.73
N VAL A 19 39.85 -15.08 -45.51
CA VAL A 19 38.85 -14.07 -45.15
C VAL A 19 38.08 -14.61 -43.94
N VAL A 20 38.44 -14.13 -42.75
CA VAL A 20 37.67 -14.39 -41.53
C VAL A 20 36.41 -13.53 -41.61
N PHE A 21 35.31 -14.13 -42.04
CA PHE A 21 33.98 -13.54 -41.85
C PHE A 21 33.64 -13.68 -40.36
N VAL A 22 33.90 -12.62 -39.59
CA VAL A 22 33.37 -12.49 -38.23
C VAL A 22 31.87 -12.27 -38.39
N TYR A 23 31.11 -13.35 -38.40
CA TYR A 23 29.68 -13.25 -38.13
C TYR A 23 29.53 -12.77 -36.69
N PRO A 24 28.87 -11.62 -36.43
CA PRO A 24 28.42 -11.37 -35.08
C PRO A 24 27.50 -12.54 -34.72
N LEU A 25 27.91 -13.33 -33.73
CA LEU A 25 27.00 -14.15 -32.96
C LEU A 25 26.01 -13.17 -32.34
N SER A 26 24.93 -12.89 -33.06
CA SER A 26 23.71 -12.39 -32.46
C SER A 26 23.27 -13.48 -31.51
N VAL A 27 23.70 -13.39 -30.26
CA VAL A 27 23.02 -14.07 -29.17
C VAL A 27 21.65 -13.42 -29.12
N GLN A 28 20.71 -13.95 -29.91
CA GLN A 28 19.31 -13.83 -29.56
C GLN A 28 19.19 -14.58 -28.25
N ALA A 29 19.26 -13.83 -27.14
CA ALA A 29 18.72 -14.28 -25.88
C ALA A 29 17.26 -14.57 -26.17
N ASP A 30 16.94 -15.86 -26.29
CA ASP A 30 15.58 -16.34 -26.40
C ASP A 30 14.90 -16.03 -25.06
N THR A 31 14.29 -14.85 -24.96
CA THR A 31 13.59 -14.38 -23.76
C THR A 31 12.22 -15.05 -23.61
N ALA A 32 11.90 -16.03 -24.45
CA ALA A 32 10.62 -16.74 -24.44
C ALA A 32 10.47 -17.80 -23.31
N GLY A 33 11.39 -17.87 -22.34
CA GLY A 33 11.45 -18.99 -21.40
C GLY A 33 11.70 -18.68 -19.91
N MET A 34 11.53 -17.44 -19.43
CA MET A 34 11.64 -17.11 -17.99
C MET A 34 10.29 -16.80 -17.32
N ALA A 35 9.18 -17.33 -17.83
CA ALA A 35 7.93 -17.34 -17.08
C ALA A 35 8.01 -18.41 -15.98
N GLY A 36 8.40 -18.01 -14.77
CA GLY A 36 8.32 -18.84 -13.57
C GLY A 36 9.59 -19.62 -13.25
N SER A 37 10.74 -18.94 -13.10
CA SER A 37 11.84 -19.52 -12.32
C SER A 37 11.31 -19.78 -10.91
N ARG A 38 11.38 -21.02 -10.42
CA ARG A 38 11.00 -21.38 -9.05
C ARG A 38 12.29 -21.57 -8.26
N ILE A 39 12.53 -20.74 -7.25
CA ILE A 39 13.62 -20.97 -6.30
C ILE A 39 13.13 -22.01 -5.31
N PHE A 40 13.86 -23.11 -5.22
CA PHE A 40 13.63 -24.09 -4.15
C PHE A 40 14.25 -23.54 -2.86
N GLU A 41 13.41 -23.17 -1.91
CA GLU A 41 13.85 -22.84 -0.54
C GLU A 41 14.16 -24.13 0.24
N SER A 42 13.59 -25.27 -0.17
CA SER A 42 13.88 -26.62 0.35
C SER A 42 13.46 -27.71 -0.65
N ARG A 43 13.62 -28.99 -0.30
CA ARG A 43 13.21 -30.15 -1.13
C ARG A 43 11.70 -30.26 -1.38
N TYR A 44 10.89 -29.54 -0.61
CA TYR A 44 9.42 -29.56 -0.70
C TYR A 44 8.80 -28.17 -0.84
N LEU A 45 9.60 -27.09 -0.84
CA LEU A 45 9.12 -25.72 -0.86
C LEU A 45 9.76 -24.98 -2.03
N SER A 46 8.94 -24.48 -2.94
CA SER A 46 9.37 -23.67 -4.06
C SER A 46 8.69 -22.30 -4.01
N ALA A 47 9.47 -21.23 -3.97
CA ALA A 47 9.02 -19.86 -4.15
C ALA A 47 9.07 -19.49 -5.64
N GLN A 48 8.05 -18.83 -6.15
CA GLN A 48 8.04 -18.35 -7.53
C GLN A 48 8.87 -17.06 -7.60
N VAL A 49 9.86 -17.03 -8.49
CA VAL A 49 10.65 -15.84 -8.79
C VAL A 49 9.88 -14.98 -9.76
N GLY A 50 9.64 -13.75 -9.36
CA GLY A 50 8.88 -12.77 -10.11
C GLY A 50 7.86 -12.07 -9.22
N PRO A 51 7.28 -10.97 -9.69
CA PRO A 51 6.23 -10.30 -8.94
C PRO A 51 5.01 -11.23 -8.78
N GLU A 52 4.43 -11.24 -7.59
CA GLU A 52 3.18 -11.96 -7.33
C GLU A 52 2.02 -11.38 -8.14
N ASN A 53 0.98 -12.16 -8.40
CA ASN A 53 -0.20 -11.66 -9.13
C ASN A 53 -0.81 -10.42 -8.46
N ALA A 54 -0.82 -10.37 -7.12
CA ALA A 54 -1.26 -9.20 -6.34
C ALA A 54 -0.37 -7.96 -6.52
N GLN A 55 0.92 -8.14 -6.85
CA GLN A 55 1.84 -7.04 -7.11
C GLN A 55 1.70 -6.50 -8.55
N ILE A 56 1.28 -7.35 -9.49
CA ILE A 56 1.00 -6.97 -10.88
C ILE A 56 -0.38 -6.31 -10.99
N ASP A 57 -1.39 -6.92 -10.37
CA ASP A 57 -2.76 -6.43 -10.29
C ASP A 57 -3.14 -6.26 -8.81
N LEU A 58 -3.07 -5.02 -8.35
CA LEU A 58 -3.39 -4.65 -6.97
C LEU A 58 -4.82 -5.02 -6.57
N LEU A 59 -5.77 -5.14 -7.53
CA LEU A 59 -7.14 -5.57 -7.25
C LEU A 59 -7.24 -7.06 -6.86
N GLN A 60 -6.21 -7.85 -7.20
CA GLN A 60 -6.07 -9.26 -6.79
C GLN A 60 -5.35 -9.43 -5.46
N SER A 61 -5.03 -8.33 -4.76
CA SER A 61 -4.45 -8.39 -3.42
C SER A 61 -5.41 -9.08 -2.46
N ILE A 62 -4.88 -10.00 -1.65
CA ILE A 62 -5.63 -10.64 -0.58
C ILE A 62 -5.79 -9.63 0.56
N VAL A 63 -7.04 -9.43 0.99
CA VAL A 63 -7.41 -8.49 2.05
C VAL A 63 -8.11 -9.22 3.20
N ASP A 64 -7.89 -8.74 4.43
CA ASP A 64 -8.66 -9.07 5.64
C ASP A 64 -9.14 -7.74 6.23
N LEU A 65 -10.41 -7.40 6.02
CA LEU A 65 -10.94 -6.08 6.35
C LEU A 65 -11.50 -6.07 7.77
N ARG A 66 -10.93 -5.24 8.63
CA ARG A 66 -11.45 -4.93 9.97
C ARG A 66 -11.64 -3.43 10.12
N VAL A 67 -12.88 -2.96 9.91
CA VAL A 67 -13.20 -1.53 9.91
C VAL A 67 -13.33 -1.00 11.35
N PRO A 68 -12.57 0.04 11.75
CA PRO A 68 -12.66 0.64 13.08
C PRO A 68 -14.07 1.13 13.43
N GLU A 69 -14.45 1.10 14.71
CA GLU A 69 -15.79 1.52 15.17
C GLU A 69 -16.11 2.98 14.85
N LYS A 70 -15.09 3.84 14.80
CA LYS A 70 -15.24 5.25 14.40
C LYS A 70 -15.76 5.44 12.97
N THR A 71 -15.63 4.42 12.12
CA THR A 71 -16.12 4.44 10.75
C THR A 71 -17.50 3.77 10.71
N THR A 72 -18.53 4.59 10.51
CA THR A 72 -19.93 4.17 10.59
C THR A 72 -20.60 4.01 9.22
N THR A 73 -20.00 4.54 8.15
CA THR A 73 -20.58 4.54 6.80
C THR A 73 -19.86 3.59 5.84
N VAL A 74 -20.57 3.12 4.82
CA VAL A 74 -20.00 2.29 3.75
C VAL A 74 -18.94 3.07 2.97
N GLY A 75 -19.17 4.35 2.67
CA GLY A 75 -18.19 5.21 2.01
C GLY A 75 -16.90 5.35 2.84
N GLY A 76 -17.03 5.50 4.16
CA GLY A 76 -15.87 5.51 5.06
C GLY A 76 -15.14 4.16 5.12
N ALA A 77 -15.86 3.05 5.07
CA ALA A 77 -15.26 1.71 5.02
C ALA A 77 -14.50 1.47 3.72
N LEU A 78 -15.04 1.95 2.59
CA LEU A 78 -14.38 1.90 1.28
C LEU A 78 -13.10 2.75 1.25
N ASP A 79 -13.13 3.97 1.80
CA ASP A 79 -11.94 4.81 1.96
C ASP A 79 -10.86 4.11 2.79
N TYR A 80 -11.26 3.48 3.89
CA TYR A 80 -10.37 2.71 4.76
C TYR A 80 -9.75 1.49 4.04
N LEU A 81 -10.57 0.73 3.30
CA LEU A 81 -10.16 -0.45 2.55
C LEU A 81 -9.16 -0.12 1.43
N LEU A 82 -9.38 0.96 0.69
CA LEU A 82 -8.61 1.31 -0.51
C LEU A 82 -7.23 1.92 -0.19
N ARG A 83 -7.11 2.62 0.93
CA ARG A 83 -5.92 3.41 1.32
C ARG A 83 -4.60 2.63 1.28
N PRO A 84 -4.49 1.40 1.80
CA PRO A 84 -3.21 0.66 1.78
C PRO A 84 -2.74 0.26 0.38
N TYR A 85 -3.67 0.18 -0.59
CA TYR A 85 -3.41 -0.27 -1.96
C TYR A 85 -3.19 0.88 -2.93
N GLY A 86 -3.14 2.13 -2.44
CA GLY A 86 -2.93 3.31 -3.27
C GLY A 86 -4.10 3.64 -4.20
N PHE A 87 -5.29 3.12 -3.91
CA PHE A 87 -6.53 3.52 -4.55
C PHE A 87 -7.27 4.56 -3.69
N GLN A 88 -8.09 5.37 -4.34
CA GLN A 88 -8.95 6.35 -3.70
C GLN A 88 -10.38 6.29 -4.25
N LEU A 89 -11.37 6.71 -3.47
CA LEU A 89 -12.71 6.91 -4.01
C LEU A 89 -12.71 8.10 -4.97
N ASP A 90 -13.43 7.97 -6.08
CA ASP A 90 -13.57 9.05 -7.04
C ASP A 90 -14.55 10.11 -6.51
N ASP A 91 -14.00 11.08 -5.80
CA ASP A 91 -14.72 12.27 -5.34
C ASP A 91 -14.67 13.42 -6.37
N SER A 92 -14.22 13.18 -7.63
CA SER A 92 -14.13 14.24 -8.62
C SER A 92 -15.52 14.67 -9.10
N HIS A 93 -15.92 15.85 -8.64
CA HIS A 93 -17.10 16.55 -9.10
C HIS A 93 -16.70 17.38 -10.32
N ASP A 94 -16.43 16.73 -11.46
CA ASP A 94 -16.10 17.50 -12.66
C ASP A 94 -17.31 18.35 -13.05
N LEU A 95 -17.20 19.68 -12.89
CA LEU A 95 -18.26 20.65 -13.18
C LEU A 95 -18.70 20.66 -14.65
N ASN A 96 -17.98 19.91 -15.50
CA ASN A 96 -18.19 19.79 -16.93
C ASN A 96 -18.59 18.38 -17.38
N GLU A 97 -18.70 17.39 -16.47
CA GLU A 97 -19.33 16.11 -16.82
C GLU A 97 -20.85 16.32 -16.87
N PRO A 98 -21.53 15.91 -17.96
CA PRO A 98 -22.99 15.92 -17.99
C PRO A 98 -23.51 15.13 -16.79
N SER A 99 -24.58 15.64 -16.16
CA SER A 99 -25.22 15.18 -14.91
C SER A 99 -25.72 13.72 -14.91
N GLU A 100 -25.21 12.87 -15.79
CA GLU A 100 -25.32 11.44 -15.68
C GLU A 100 -24.57 10.96 -14.43
N VAL A 101 -25.36 10.81 -13.35
CA VAL A 101 -25.27 9.64 -12.48
C VAL A 101 -24.23 9.78 -11.35
N ASN A 102 -24.47 10.75 -10.45
CA ASN A 102 -23.90 10.81 -9.10
C ASN A 102 -24.52 9.74 -8.14
N GLU A 103 -24.82 8.55 -8.66
CA GLU A 103 -25.51 7.48 -7.93
C GLU A 103 -24.67 6.91 -6.78
N GLN A 104 -23.34 7.01 -6.88
CA GLN A 104 -22.43 6.44 -5.90
C GLN A 104 -22.64 6.99 -4.48
N TYR A 105 -23.08 8.24 -4.35
CA TYR A 105 -23.26 8.85 -3.03
C TYR A 105 -24.37 8.18 -2.23
N LEU A 106 -25.37 7.59 -2.90
CA LEU A 106 -26.40 6.78 -2.26
C LEU A 106 -25.81 5.60 -1.50
N LEU A 107 -24.74 4.98 -2.01
CA LEU A 107 -24.02 3.91 -1.32
C LEU A 107 -23.17 4.46 -0.17
N PHE A 108 -22.49 5.59 -0.39
CA PHE A 108 -21.49 6.10 0.54
C PHE A 108 -22.07 6.53 1.89
N VAL A 109 -23.28 7.10 1.90
CA VAL A 109 -23.96 7.54 3.12
C VAL A 109 -24.61 6.41 3.91
N LEU A 110 -24.75 5.21 3.34
CA LEU A 110 -25.36 4.08 4.04
C LEU A 110 -24.53 3.70 5.27
N THR A 111 -25.23 3.33 6.34
CA THR A 111 -24.58 2.76 7.53
C THR A 111 -23.93 1.44 7.17
N LEU A 112 -22.68 1.25 7.61
CA LEU A 112 -21.94 0.02 7.44
C LEU A 112 -22.60 -1.10 8.26
N PRO A 113 -23.09 -2.17 7.62
CA PRO A 113 -23.62 -3.32 8.36
C PRO A 113 -22.53 -4.05 9.15
N GLU A 114 -22.85 -4.54 10.34
CA GLU A 114 -21.90 -5.30 11.17
C GLU A 114 -21.22 -6.49 10.46
N PRO A 115 -21.91 -7.29 9.62
CA PRO A 115 -21.24 -8.32 8.83
C PRO A 115 -20.19 -7.79 7.85
N HIS A 116 -20.32 -6.54 7.38
CA HIS A 116 -19.35 -5.90 6.48
C HIS A 116 -18.23 -5.20 7.24
N ARG A 117 -18.34 -5.05 8.57
CA ARG A 117 -17.27 -4.51 9.42
C ARG A 117 -16.07 -5.44 9.49
N ASN A 118 -16.31 -6.75 9.39
CA ASN A 118 -15.29 -7.79 9.41
C ASN A 118 -15.44 -8.69 8.18
N LEU A 119 -14.79 -8.34 7.06
CA LEU A 119 -14.74 -9.22 5.88
C LEU A 119 -13.53 -10.12 6.01
N GLY A 120 -13.78 -11.44 5.98
CA GLY A 120 -12.71 -12.44 5.94
C GLY A 120 -11.89 -12.38 4.66
N THR A 121 -10.95 -13.32 4.52
CA THR A 121 -9.99 -13.35 3.43
C THR A 121 -10.65 -13.43 2.05
N MET A 122 -10.50 -12.37 1.25
CA MET A 122 -10.96 -12.30 -0.13
C MET A 122 -10.07 -11.36 -0.94
N THR A 123 -10.28 -11.24 -2.26
CA THR A 123 -9.54 -10.27 -3.07
C THR A 123 -10.05 -8.85 -2.83
N LEU A 124 -9.22 -7.83 -3.08
CA LEU A 124 -9.64 -6.43 -3.01
C LEU A 124 -10.85 -6.18 -3.93
N MET A 125 -10.85 -6.76 -5.13
CA MET A 125 -11.99 -6.69 -6.05
C MET A 125 -13.26 -7.30 -5.47
N ASP A 126 -13.17 -8.47 -4.84
CA ASP A 126 -14.32 -9.14 -4.21
C ASP A 126 -14.84 -8.35 -3.01
N ALA A 127 -13.96 -7.73 -2.23
CA ALA A 127 -14.33 -6.86 -1.12
C ALA A 127 -15.11 -5.63 -1.63
N LEU A 128 -14.67 -5.00 -2.73
CA LEU A 128 -15.39 -3.90 -3.37
C LEU A 128 -16.77 -4.34 -3.90
N ASN A 129 -16.84 -5.50 -4.55
CA ASN A 129 -18.12 -6.07 -4.98
C ASN A 129 -19.05 -6.38 -3.80
N THR A 130 -18.50 -6.88 -2.69
CA THR A 130 -19.25 -7.22 -1.48
C THR A 130 -19.83 -5.97 -0.81
N LEU A 131 -19.02 -4.91 -0.68
CA LEU A 131 -19.47 -3.63 -0.10
C LEU A 131 -20.49 -2.90 -0.99
N GLY A 132 -20.38 -2.99 -2.32
CA GLY A 132 -21.40 -2.49 -3.25
C GLY A 132 -22.67 -3.35 -3.32
N GLY A 133 -22.59 -4.59 -2.87
CA GLY A 133 -23.70 -5.54 -2.87
C GLY A 133 -24.24 -5.84 -4.28
N LYS A 134 -25.53 -6.18 -4.34
CA LYS A 134 -26.20 -6.51 -5.61
C LYS A 134 -26.60 -5.28 -6.41
N SER A 135 -26.74 -4.13 -5.76
CA SER A 135 -27.31 -2.93 -6.36
C SER A 135 -26.27 -2.07 -7.05
N PHE A 136 -25.01 -2.09 -6.59
CA PHE A 136 -23.95 -1.30 -7.18
C PHE A 136 -22.87 -2.19 -7.83
N ARG A 137 -22.13 -1.61 -8.77
CA ARG A 137 -20.93 -2.20 -9.37
C ARG A 137 -19.76 -1.23 -9.26
N PRO A 138 -18.56 -1.68 -8.86
CA PRO A 138 -17.37 -0.84 -8.88
C PRO A 138 -16.89 -0.63 -10.32
N LEU A 139 -16.53 0.61 -10.65
CA LEU A 139 -15.87 1.00 -11.87
C LEU A 139 -14.48 1.53 -11.49
N ILE A 140 -13.44 0.85 -11.98
CA ILE A 140 -12.06 1.15 -11.64
C ILE A 140 -11.44 2.01 -12.73
N ASN A 141 -10.85 3.14 -12.33
CA ASN A 141 -9.96 3.91 -13.18
C ASN A 141 -8.51 3.53 -12.85
N PRO A 142 -7.82 2.72 -13.67
CA PRO A 142 -6.45 2.28 -13.39
C PRO A 142 -5.43 3.42 -13.48
N VAL A 143 -5.72 4.48 -14.25
CA VAL A 143 -4.81 5.61 -14.47
C VAL A 143 -4.81 6.53 -13.25
N LYS A 144 -6.00 6.90 -12.77
CA LYS A 144 -6.16 7.73 -11.55
C LYS A 144 -6.09 6.90 -10.27
N ARG A 145 -6.07 5.57 -10.37
CA ARG A 145 -6.32 4.62 -9.27
C ARG A 145 -7.54 5.04 -8.45
N SER A 146 -8.61 5.42 -9.15
CA SER A 146 -9.87 5.80 -8.52
C SER A 146 -10.90 4.69 -8.65
N VAL A 147 -11.78 4.58 -7.66
CA VAL A 147 -12.92 3.67 -7.65
C VAL A 147 -14.19 4.50 -7.57
N ARG A 148 -15.07 4.35 -8.55
CA ARG A 148 -16.42 4.91 -8.53
C ARG A 148 -17.45 3.79 -8.51
N TYR A 149 -18.65 4.06 -8.02
CA TYR A 149 -19.74 3.09 -8.07
C TYR A 149 -20.83 3.53 -9.05
N GLN A 150 -21.43 2.54 -9.70
CA GLN A 150 -22.58 2.75 -10.57
C GLN A 150 -23.72 1.84 -10.14
N LEU A 151 -24.94 2.34 -10.16
CA LEU A 151 -26.12 1.52 -9.89
C LEU A 151 -26.30 0.53 -11.05
N ARG A 152 -26.66 -0.71 -10.72
CA ARG A 152 -26.95 -1.73 -11.71
C ARG A 152 -28.32 -1.46 -12.33
N GLU A 153 -28.48 -1.91 -13.57
CA GLU A 153 -29.76 -1.88 -14.28
C GLU A 153 -30.87 -2.54 -13.44
N GLY A 154 -32.07 -1.95 -13.45
CA GLY A 154 -33.22 -2.41 -12.67
C GLY A 154 -33.34 -1.84 -11.26
N PHE A 155 -32.29 -1.21 -10.72
CA PHE A 155 -32.36 -0.57 -9.39
C PHE A 155 -32.69 0.92 -9.43
N GLY A 156 -32.68 1.56 -10.61
CA GLY A 156 -32.97 3.00 -10.77
C GLY A 156 -34.32 3.44 -10.21
N GLN A 157 -35.30 2.54 -10.12
CA GLN A 157 -36.60 2.83 -9.50
C GLN A 157 -36.52 3.13 -7.99
N PHE A 158 -35.43 2.72 -7.32
CA PHE A 158 -35.19 2.96 -5.90
C PHE A 158 -34.27 4.15 -5.64
N ALA A 159 -33.86 4.86 -6.70
CA ALA A 159 -32.89 5.94 -6.64
C ALA A 159 -33.47 7.16 -7.34
N THR A 160 -34.12 8.05 -6.57
CA THR A 160 -34.63 9.30 -7.13
C THR A 160 -33.52 10.34 -7.26
N ALA A 161 -33.67 11.28 -8.19
CA ALA A 161 -32.69 12.37 -8.37
C ALA A 161 -32.56 13.24 -7.11
N GLU A 162 -33.64 13.39 -6.34
CA GLU A 162 -33.64 14.13 -5.08
C GLU A 162 -32.81 13.41 -4.02
N ASP A 163 -33.02 12.10 -3.84
CA ASP A 163 -32.25 11.28 -2.88
C ASP A 163 -30.74 11.31 -3.18
N MET A 164 -30.38 11.29 -4.48
CA MET A 164 -28.98 11.36 -4.91
C MET A 164 -28.31 12.68 -4.51
N GLU A 165 -29.01 13.79 -4.71
CA GLU A 165 -28.45 15.10 -4.39
C GLU A 165 -28.35 15.31 -2.87
N VAL A 166 -29.33 14.84 -2.10
CA VAL A 166 -29.26 14.86 -0.63
C VAL A 166 -28.09 14.02 -0.14
N ALA A 167 -27.95 12.77 -0.62
CA ALA A 167 -26.85 11.89 -0.25
C ALA A 167 -25.47 12.47 -0.61
N LYS A 168 -25.38 13.16 -1.76
CA LYS A 168 -24.16 13.85 -2.18
C LYS A 168 -23.79 14.99 -1.24
N GLN A 169 -24.74 15.86 -0.88
CA GLN A 169 -24.48 16.94 0.07
C GLN A 169 -24.07 16.38 1.43
N GLU A 170 -24.76 15.34 1.91
CA GLU A 170 -24.42 14.69 3.17
C GLU A 170 -23.01 14.10 3.15
N TRP A 171 -22.62 13.38 2.10
CA TRP A 171 -21.26 12.85 1.94
C TRP A 171 -20.20 13.96 1.97
N LEU A 172 -20.44 15.03 1.22
CA LEU A 172 -19.54 16.18 1.16
C LEU A 172 -19.40 16.87 2.53
N ASP A 173 -20.50 17.00 3.26
CA ASP A 173 -20.48 17.60 4.59
C ASP A 173 -19.83 16.66 5.61
N GLN A 174 -20.02 15.34 5.52
CA GLN A 174 -19.28 14.35 6.32
C GLN A 174 -17.77 14.40 6.04
N LYS A 175 -17.36 14.50 4.77
CA LYS A 175 -15.96 14.68 4.38
C LYS A 175 -15.43 16.02 4.87
N LYS A 176 -16.20 17.10 4.80
CA LYS A 176 -15.83 18.37 5.44
C LYS A 176 -15.70 18.23 6.94
N ILE A 177 -16.60 17.56 7.66
CA ILE A 177 -16.48 17.35 9.11
C ILE A 177 -15.24 16.52 9.45
N THR A 178 -14.89 15.55 8.60
CA THR A 178 -13.70 14.70 8.76
C THR A 178 -12.40 15.44 8.38
N THR A 179 -12.47 16.45 7.50
CA THR A 179 -11.32 17.26 7.03
C THR A 179 -11.21 18.63 7.72
N LEU A 180 -12.29 19.11 8.33
CA LEU A 180 -12.33 20.23 9.23
C LEU A 180 -11.54 19.78 10.46
N PRO A 181 -10.49 20.51 10.87
CA PRO A 181 -9.87 20.25 12.15
C PRO A 181 -10.98 20.46 13.17
N SER A 182 -11.32 19.38 13.89
CA SER A 182 -12.24 19.44 15.02
C SER A 182 -11.82 20.65 15.85
N LYS A 183 -12.74 21.61 16.01
CA LYS A 183 -12.53 22.86 16.73
C LYS A 183 -11.66 22.58 17.95
N LYS A 184 -10.43 23.13 17.91
CA LYS A 184 -9.55 23.34 19.07
C LYS A 184 -10.41 23.51 20.32
N PRO A 185 -10.20 22.76 21.40
CA PRO A 185 -10.58 23.23 22.72
C PRO A 185 -9.77 24.51 22.98
N GLY A 186 -10.33 25.66 22.58
CA GLY A 186 -9.81 26.99 22.84
C GLY A 186 -8.47 27.33 22.18
N ALA A 187 -8.32 28.58 21.81
CA ALA A 187 -7.06 29.23 22.11
C ALA A 187 -6.94 29.27 23.65
N ILE A 188 -6.29 28.27 24.23
CA ILE A 188 -5.62 28.44 25.52
C ILE A 188 -4.15 28.27 25.21
N SER A 189 -3.48 29.42 25.26
CA SER A 189 -2.10 29.67 25.62
C SER A 189 -1.04 28.61 25.31
N VAL A 190 0.07 29.08 24.77
CA VAL A 190 1.36 28.40 24.59
C VAL A 190 2.03 28.04 25.94
N ALA A 191 1.24 27.63 26.92
CA ALA A 191 1.62 27.41 28.31
C ALA A 191 0.77 26.29 28.92
N GLN A 192 0.75 25.10 28.30
CA GLN A 192 0.42 23.81 28.94
C GLN A 192 0.60 22.67 27.92
N GLN A 193 1.85 22.39 27.51
CA GLN A 193 2.20 21.03 27.08
C GLN A 193 2.57 20.26 28.35
N GLU A 194 1.55 19.84 29.10
CA GLU A 194 1.76 18.90 30.20
C GLU A 194 2.15 17.54 29.63
N HIS A 195 3.14 16.90 30.27
CA HIS A 195 3.72 15.62 29.92
C HIS A 195 2.64 14.55 29.70
N GLN A 196 2.23 14.35 28.45
CA GLN A 196 1.31 13.29 28.09
C GLN A 196 2.03 11.96 28.27
N THR A 197 1.29 10.95 28.73
CA THR A 197 1.84 9.65 29.05
C THR A 197 0.88 8.59 28.56
N TYR A 198 1.38 7.52 27.95
CA TYR A 198 0.61 6.39 27.45
C TYR A 198 0.94 5.13 28.25
N GLY A 199 -0.07 4.44 28.76
CA GLY A 199 0.11 3.12 29.35
C GLY A 199 -0.79 2.84 30.56
N PRO A 200 -0.58 1.69 31.22
CA PRO A 200 0.50 0.73 30.95
C PRO A 200 0.29 0.00 29.62
N VAL A 201 1.40 -0.26 28.92
CA VAL A 201 1.43 -1.07 27.69
C VAL A 201 0.88 -2.46 27.99
N GLN A 202 -0.09 -2.92 27.19
CA GLN A 202 -0.70 -4.23 27.35
C GLN A 202 0.12 -5.33 26.67
N ARG A 203 -0.08 -6.58 27.09
CA ARG A 203 0.55 -7.72 26.40
C ARG A 203 -0.05 -7.85 24.99
N GLY A 204 0.83 -7.85 23.99
CA GLY A 204 0.44 -7.90 22.57
C GLY A 204 0.39 -6.54 21.89
N ASP A 205 0.55 -5.44 22.63
CA ASP A 205 0.72 -4.11 22.03
C ASP A 205 2.05 -4.03 21.27
N SER A 206 2.04 -3.32 20.14
CA SER A 206 3.24 -2.92 19.41
C SER A 206 3.43 -1.41 19.46
N LEU A 207 4.67 -0.94 19.34
CA LEU A 207 4.95 0.49 19.27
C LEU A 207 4.24 1.16 18.09
N SER A 208 4.10 0.46 16.95
CA SER A 208 3.39 0.95 15.76
C SER A 208 1.89 1.12 16.00
N HIS A 209 1.26 0.19 16.72
CA HIS A 209 -0.13 0.32 17.09
C HIS A 209 -0.35 1.53 17.99
N ILE A 210 0.49 1.69 19.02
CA ILE A 210 0.44 2.84 19.94
C ILE A 210 0.66 4.15 19.17
N ALA A 211 1.68 4.21 18.33
CA ALA A 211 2.00 5.38 17.51
C ALA A 211 0.81 5.80 16.62
N SER A 212 0.06 4.85 16.06
CA SER A 212 -1.11 5.13 15.22
C SER A 212 -2.30 5.73 15.98
N GLN A 213 -2.34 5.58 17.31
CA GLN A 213 -3.37 6.14 18.18
C GLN A 213 -3.01 7.56 18.66
N LEU A 214 -1.72 7.93 18.62
CA LEU A 214 -1.27 9.25 19.03
C LEU A 214 -1.45 10.23 17.88
N ASP A 215 -2.29 11.24 18.09
CA ASP A 215 -2.48 12.32 17.12
C ASP A 215 -1.35 13.35 17.21
N LEU A 216 -0.15 12.96 16.76
CA LEU A 216 0.99 13.86 16.63
C LEU A 216 1.02 14.43 15.21
N SER A 217 0.13 15.41 14.97
CA SER A 217 -0.09 16.05 13.68
C SER A 217 1.21 16.55 13.03
N GLY A 218 1.42 16.23 11.74
CA GLY A 218 2.55 16.73 10.95
C GLY A 218 3.80 15.85 10.93
N MET A 219 3.80 14.70 11.63
CA MET A 219 4.85 13.69 11.57
C MET A 219 4.40 12.44 10.80
N THR A 220 5.33 11.77 10.14
CA THR A 220 5.09 10.42 9.60
C THR A 220 5.06 9.39 10.73
N ILE A 221 4.47 8.22 10.47
CA ILE A 221 4.43 7.13 11.46
C ILE A 221 5.83 6.74 11.94
N ASP A 222 6.82 6.68 11.03
CA ASP A 222 8.21 6.37 11.36
C ASP A 222 8.82 7.44 12.27
N GLN A 223 8.56 8.72 12.00
CA GLN A 223 9.00 9.81 12.88
C GLN A 223 8.41 9.66 14.29
N VAL A 224 7.13 9.28 14.40
CA VAL A 224 6.49 9.01 15.71
C VAL A 224 7.12 7.80 16.40
N LEU A 225 7.39 6.71 15.69
CA LEU A 225 8.06 5.53 16.23
C LEU A 225 9.43 5.88 16.82
N VAL A 226 10.27 6.57 16.04
CA VAL A 226 11.61 6.99 16.48
C VAL A 226 11.51 7.98 17.64
N TYR A 227 10.56 8.89 17.61
CA TYR A 227 10.30 9.85 18.67
C TYR A 227 9.97 9.16 20.01
N LEU A 228 8.99 8.25 20.01
CA LEU A 228 8.61 7.49 21.20
C LEU A 228 9.73 6.60 21.70
N PHE A 229 10.48 5.97 20.78
CA PHE A 229 11.62 5.13 21.11
C PHE A 229 12.71 5.92 21.85
N ARG A 230 13.10 7.08 21.32
CA ARG A 230 14.12 7.97 21.91
C ARG A 230 13.69 8.55 23.27
N ALA A 231 12.40 8.86 23.42
CA ALA A 231 11.87 9.39 24.67
C ALA A 231 11.78 8.31 25.77
N ASN A 232 11.71 7.03 25.41
CA ASN A 232 11.42 5.93 26.33
C ASN A 232 12.37 4.73 26.20
N PRO A 233 13.71 4.91 26.27
CA PRO A 233 14.65 3.81 26.08
C PRO A 233 14.46 2.66 27.10
N HIS A 234 13.95 2.98 28.28
CA HIS A 234 13.65 2.02 29.35
C HIS A 234 12.45 1.10 29.04
N ALA A 235 11.61 1.45 28.07
CA ALA A 235 10.43 0.66 27.70
C ALA A 235 10.74 -0.42 26.65
N PHE A 236 11.97 -0.48 26.14
CA PHE A 236 12.36 -1.40 25.07
C PHE A 236 13.48 -2.32 25.51
N ALA A 237 13.24 -3.63 25.41
CA ALA A 237 14.29 -4.61 25.64
C ALA A 237 15.29 -4.62 24.47
N ASN A 238 16.52 -5.05 24.76
CA ASN A 238 17.59 -5.25 23.77
C ASN A 238 17.91 -4.01 22.89
N ASN A 239 17.56 -2.82 23.37
CA ASN A 239 17.68 -1.55 22.67
C ASN A 239 17.05 -1.57 21.27
N ASN A 240 15.87 -2.18 21.12
CA ASN A 240 15.19 -2.25 19.83
C ASN A 240 13.68 -1.97 19.96
N MET A 241 13.17 -1.06 19.11
CA MET A 241 11.80 -0.56 19.14
C MET A 241 10.72 -1.63 19.00
N ASN A 242 11.06 -2.80 18.41
CA ASN A 242 10.15 -3.93 18.26
C ASN A 242 10.01 -4.77 19.54
N HIS A 243 10.87 -4.57 20.54
CA HIS A 243 10.81 -5.27 21.82
C HIS A 243 10.21 -4.40 22.92
N LEU A 244 9.03 -3.87 22.68
CA LEU A 244 8.28 -3.08 23.65
C LEU A 244 7.87 -3.95 24.86
N LEU A 245 8.14 -3.46 26.06
CA LEU A 245 7.86 -4.16 27.31
C LEU A 245 6.44 -3.88 27.82
N ALA A 246 5.65 -4.94 28.02
CA ALA A 246 4.35 -4.84 28.66
C ALA A 246 4.46 -4.36 30.13
N GLY A 247 3.48 -3.60 30.59
CA GLY A 247 3.40 -3.00 31.92
C GLY A 247 4.16 -1.68 32.05
N THR A 248 4.94 -1.28 31.04
CA THR A 248 5.65 0.00 31.05
C THR A 248 4.74 1.16 30.66
N VAL A 249 5.11 2.35 31.09
CA VAL A 249 4.35 3.58 30.85
C VAL A 249 5.23 4.50 30.01
N LEU A 250 4.80 4.81 28.80
CA LEU A 250 5.52 5.62 27.82
C LEU A 250 5.27 7.10 28.06
N LYS A 251 6.34 7.88 28.16
CA LYS A 251 6.31 9.34 28.19
C LYS A 251 6.19 9.87 26.77
N ILE A 252 5.31 10.84 26.58
CA ILE A 252 5.11 11.56 25.32
C ILE A 252 5.46 13.02 25.61
N PRO A 253 6.74 13.40 25.43
CA PRO A 253 7.13 14.78 25.62
C PRO A 253 6.39 15.71 24.64
N PRO A 254 6.51 17.03 24.81
CA PRO A 254 6.21 17.96 23.73
C PRO A 254 7.12 17.70 22.53
N VAL A 255 6.55 17.81 21.33
CA VAL A 255 7.30 17.69 20.08
C VAL A 255 8.13 18.96 19.86
N ASN A 256 9.45 18.81 19.75
CA ASN A 256 10.34 19.90 19.32
C ASN A 256 10.80 19.65 17.87
N PRO A 257 10.32 20.43 16.89
CA PRO A 257 10.65 20.26 15.48
C PRO A 257 12.15 20.27 15.16
N GLU A 258 12.96 20.99 15.94
CA GLU A 258 14.41 21.10 15.72
C GLU A 258 15.18 19.82 16.07
N THR A 259 14.57 18.94 16.86
CA THR A 259 15.19 17.68 17.34
C THR A 259 14.64 16.44 16.66
N LEU A 260 13.63 16.60 15.80
CA LEU A 260 13.03 15.49 15.08
C LEU A 260 13.91 15.06 13.91
N PRO A 261 14.08 13.74 13.70
CA PRO A 261 14.68 13.25 12.47
C PRO A 261 13.81 13.60 11.27
N THR A 262 14.43 13.74 10.10
CA THR A 262 13.69 13.84 8.83
C THR A 262 12.88 12.57 8.58
N ALA A 263 11.85 12.64 7.72
CA ALA A 263 11.06 11.45 7.38
C ALA A 263 11.92 10.33 6.78
N PHE A 264 12.93 10.68 5.98
CA PHE A 264 13.87 9.72 5.39
C PHE A 264 14.76 9.06 6.46
N GLU A 265 15.37 9.84 7.35
CA GLU A 265 16.20 9.30 8.43
C GLU A 265 15.41 8.43 9.39
N ALA A 266 14.17 8.83 9.71
CA ALA A 266 13.28 8.06 10.57
C ALA A 266 12.96 6.71 9.94
N SER A 267 12.61 6.70 8.64
CA SER A 267 12.34 5.47 7.90
C SER A 267 13.57 4.54 7.88
N GLN A 268 14.76 5.06 7.56
CA GLN A 268 16.00 4.26 7.60
C GLN A 268 16.28 3.68 8.99
N PHE A 269 16.02 4.45 10.05
CA PHE A 269 16.22 4.00 11.42
C PHE A 269 15.23 2.89 11.82
N VAL A 270 13.96 3.00 11.42
CA VAL A 270 12.95 1.95 11.62
C VAL A 270 13.33 0.68 10.88
N ASP A 271 13.77 0.79 9.61
CA ASP A 271 14.22 -0.34 8.80
C ASP A 271 15.41 -1.08 9.42
N GLU A 272 16.39 -0.35 9.96
CA GLU A 272 17.54 -0.94 10.65
C GLU A 272 17.10 -1.76 11.87
N HIS A 273 16.22 -1.20 12.70
CA HIS A 273 15.67 -1.89 13.86
C HIS A 273 14.83 -3.11 13.49
N TYR A 274 14.08 -3.05 12.39
CA TYR A 274 13.36 -4.20 11.85
C TYR A 274 14.33 -5.31 11.43
N ARG A 275 15.41 -4.99 10.69
CA ARG A 275 16.42 -5.96 10.28
C ARG A 275 17.10 -6.65 11.46
N LEU A 276 17.48 -5.88 12.49
CA LEU A 276 18.11 -6.43 13.70
C LEU A 276 17.16 -7.33 14.50
N TRP A 277 15.87 -7.04 14.47
CA TRP A 277 14.85 -7.87 15.09
C TRP A 277 14.74 -9.23 14.37
N VAL A 278 14.57 -9.21 13.04
CA VAL A 278 14.50 -10.43 12.21
C VAL A 278 15.75 -11.29 12.35
N GLN A 279 16.95 -10.70 12.35
CA GLN A 279 18.20 -11.47 12.44
C GLN A 279 18.38 -12.20 13.78
N ARG A 280 17.89 -11.62 14.89
CA ARG A 280 17.96 -12.25 16.22
C ARG A 280 16.91 -13.33 16.42
N GLU A 281 15.72 -13.21 15.85
CA GLU A 281 14.71 -14.29 15.94
C GLU A 281 15.13 -15.55 15.16
N VAL A 282 16.03 -15.40 14.19
CA VAL A 282 16.56 -16.51 13.39
C VAL A 282 17.76 -17.21 14.05
N THR A 283 18.39 -16.62 15.07
CA THR A 283 19.56 -17.19 15.74
C THR A 283 19.21 -17.56 17.20
N PRO A 284 19.13 -18.85 17.56
CA PRO A 284 18.70 -19.30 18.89
C PRO A 284 19.68 -18.98 20.03
#